data_AF-A0A7G8VQ70-F1
#
_entry.id   AF-A0A7G8VQ70-F1
#
_cell.length_a   1.000
_cell.length_b   1.000
_cell.length_c   1.000
_cell.angle_alpha   90.00
_cell.angle_beta   90.00
_cell.angle_gamma   90.00
#
_symmetry.space_group_name_H-M   'P 1'
#
loop_
_entity.id
_entity.type
_entity.pdbx_description
1 polymer ?
#
loop_
_entity_poly.entity_id
_entity_poly.type
_entity_poly.pdbx_seq_one_letter_code
_entity_poly.pdbx_strand_id
1 'polypeptide(L)'
;MTSAPAPCPSYMSEPWFALLRNACIERRRSEVAAQLHLSPAAVSQVLNGSGKYGAGKARTDRIARRVLDTFGSPATNEKADA
;
A
#
# COMPACT_ATOMS: atom_id res chain seq x y z
N MET A 1 -14.62 -27.33 12.12
CA MET A 1 -14.75 -25.89 12.47
C MET A 1 -14.26 -25.11 11.27
N THR A 2 -15.17 -24.56 10.45
CA THR A 2 -14.81 -23.76 9.27
C THR A 2 -14.51 -22.35 9.77
N SER A 3 -13.24 -21.94 9.75
CA SER A 3 -12.87 -20.56 10.11
C SER A 3 -13.37 -19.66 9.01
N ALA A 4 -14.27 -18.73 9.33
CA ALA A 4 -14.71 -17.69 8.43
C ALA A 4 -13.48 -17.00 7.80
N PRO A 5 -13.50 -16.67 6.49
CA PRO A 5 -12.42 -15.92 5.89
C PRO A 5 -12.27 -14.62 6.67
N ALA A 6 -11.07 -14.34 7.16
CA ALA A 6 -10.81 -13.11 7.90
C ALA A 6 -11.34 -11.93 7.09
N PRO A 7 -12.09 -10.99 7.72
CA PRO A 7 -12.57 -9.82 7.01
C PRO A 7 -11.38 -9.13 6.36
N CYS A 8 -11.51 -8.82 5.06
CA CYS A 8 -10.48 -8.12 4.33
C CYS A 8 -10.06 -6.88 5.13
N PRO A 9 -8.76 -6.65 5.37
CA PRO A 9 -8.31 -5.51 6.14
C PRO A 9 -8.88 -4.21 5.56
N SER A 10 -9.44 -3.34 6.41
CA SER A 10 -10.11 -2.10 5.98
C SER A 10 -9.24 -1.23 5.07
N TYR A 11 -7.92 -1.27 5.26
CA TYR A 11 -6.99 -0.53 4.44
C TYR A 11 -6.89 -1.01 2.98
N MET A 12 -7.36 -2.21 2.64
CA MET A 12 -7.33 -2.71 1.25
C MET A 12 -8.30 -1.96 0.33
N SER A 13 -9.28 -1.27 0.91
CA SER A 13 -10.21 -0.40 0.18
C SER A 13 -9.68 1.03 0.05
N GLU A 14 -8.52 1.33 0.64
CA GLU A 14 -7.97 2.68 0.62
C GLU A 14 -7.33 3.02 -0.74
N PRO A 15 -7.36 4.30 -1.16
CA PRO A 15 -6.83 4.71 -2.46
C PRO A 15 -5.32 4.46 -2.58
N TRP A 16 -4.56 4.65 -1.50
CA TRP A 16 -3.13 4.37 -1.50
C TRP A 16 -2.83 2.89 -1.74
N PHE A 17 -3.70 1.96 -1.28
CA PHE A 17 -3.49 0.54 -1.51
C PHE A 17 -3.66 0.19 -2.99
N ALA A 18 -4.62 0.81 -3.67
CA ALA A 18 -4.79 0.67 -5.11
C ALA A 18 -3.55 1.14 -5.88
N LEU A 19 -2.96 2.28 -5.49
CA LEU A 19 -1.70 2.78 -6.08
C LEU A 19 -0.54 1.80 -5.87
N LEU A 20 -0.37 1.29 -4.65
CA LEU A 20 0.66 0.29 -4.34
C LEU A 20 0.48 -0.97 -5.20
N ARG A 21 -0.76 -1.44 -5.34
CA ARG A 21 -1.08 -2.62 -6.13
C ARG A 21 -0.78 -2.37 -7.61
N ASN A 22 -1.15 -1.21 -8.15
CA ASN A 22 -0.86 -0.85 -9.54
C ASN A 22 0.66 -0.78 -9.80
N ALA A 23 1.41 -0.10 -8.93
CA ALA A 23 2.86 -0.04 -9.02
C ALA A 23 3.51 -1.44 -9.01
N CYS A 24 2.97 -2.38 -8.23
CA CYS A 24 3.42 -3.78 -8.19
C CYS A 24 2.99 -4.62 -9.39
N ILE A 25 2.06 -4.16 -10.22
CA ILE A 25 1.70 -4.78 -11.50
C ILE A 25 2.66 -4.29 -12.58
N GLU A 26 2.98 -2.99 -12.59
CA GLU A 26 3.87 -2.37 -13.57
C GLU A 26 5.35 -2.71 -13.34
N ARG A 27 5.76 -2.89 -12.07
CA ARG A 27 7.16 -3.08 -11.68
C ARG A 27 7.35 -4.25 -10.73
N ARG A 28 8.59 -4.69 -10.56
CA ARG A 28 8.90 -5.75 -9.59
C ARG A 28 8.62 -5.26 -8.17
N ARG A 29 7.98 -6.11 -7.36
CA ARG A 29 7.68 -5.83 -5.94
C ARG A 29 8.90 -5.39 -5.14
N SER A 30 10.08 -5.94 -5.45
CA SER A 30 11.35 -5.56 -4.81
C SER A 30 11.75 -4.12 -5.10
N GLU A 31 11.52 -3.64 -6.32
CA GLU A 31 11.80 -2.26 -6.71
C GLU A 31 10.81 -1.30 -6.07
N VAL A 32 9.52 -1.65 -6.06
CA VAL A 32 8.47 -0.88 -5.37
C VAL A 32 8.77 -0.80 -3.87
N ALA A 33 9.20 -1.91 -3.25
CA ALA A 33 9.60 -1.92 -1.85
C ALA A 33 10.80 -0.99 -1.59
N ALA A 34 11.81 -1.01 -2.47
CA ALA A 34 12.96 -0.12 -2.38
C ALA A 34 12.55 1.36 -2.50
N GLN A 35 11.69 1.71 -3.46
CA GLN A 35 11.17 3.06 -3.64
C GLN A 35 10.37 3.55 -2.43
N LEU A 36 9.63 2.65 -1.77
CA LEU A 36 8.90 2.96 -0.55
C LEU A 36 9.75 2.87 0.72
N HIS A 37 11.05 2.57 0.61
CA HIS A 37 11.93 2.33 1.76
C HIS A 37 11.37 1.27 2.73
N LEU A 38 10.66 0.27 2.21
CA LEU A 38 10.03 -0.82 2.95
C LEU A 38 10.74 -2.14 2.63
N SER A 39 10.64 -3.09 3.56
CA SER A 39 11.12 -4.45 3.27
C SER A 39 10.19 -5.15 2.28
N PRO A 40 10.71 -5.96 1.33
CA PRO A 40 9.88 -6.73 0.38
C PRO A 40 8.86 -7.64 1.07
N ALA A 41 9.23 -8.18 2.23
CA ALA A 41 8.35 -8.97 3.08
C ALA A 41 7.17 -8.15 3.62
N ALA A 42 7.40 -6.89 4.02
CA ALA A 42 6.33 -6.01 4.51
C ALA A 42 5.34 -5.69 3.39
N VAL A 43 5.81 -5.38 2.18
CA VAL A 43 4.96 -5.15 1.00
C VAL A 43 4.13 -6.41 0.69
N SER A 44 4.74 -7.59 0.72
CA SER A 44 4.02 -8.85 0.51
C SER A 44 2.98 -9.13 1.59
N GLN A 45 3.27 -8.84 2.86
CA GLN A 45 2.30 -8.99 3.95
C GLN A 45 1.13 -8.03 3.83
N VAL A 46 1.37 -6.78 3.42
CA VAL A 46 0.31 -5.78 3.21
C VAL A 46 -0.57 -6.17 2.03
N LEU A 47 0.02 -6.56 0.90
CA LEU A 47 -0.70 -6.97 -0.31
C LEU A 47 -1.55 -8.22 -0.11
N ASN A 48 -1.03 -9.22 0.61
CA ASN A 48 -1.76 -10.45 0.90
C ASN A 48 -2.65 -10.33 2.14
N GLY A 49 -2.66 -9.19 2.84
CA GLY A 49 -3.40 -9.02 4.08
C GLY A 49 -3.02 -10.08 5.12
N SER A 50 -1.73 -10.37 5.25
CA SER A 50 -1.22 -11.43 6.12
C SER A 50 -0.30 -10.88 7.22
N GLY A 51 0.01 -11.73 8.21
CA GLY A 51 0.84 -11.35 9.35
C GLY A 51 0.22 -10.24 10.20
N LYS A 52 1.04 -9.27 10.62
CA LYS A 52 0.62 -8.21 11.55
C LYS A 52 -0.37 -7.21 10.90
N TYR A 53 -0.31 -7.04 9.58
CA TYR A 53 -1.20 -6.14 8.83
C TYR A 53 -2.58 -6.78 8.62
N GLY A 54 -2.60 -8.07 8.25
CA GLY A 54 -3.83 -8.86 8.16
C GLY A 54 -4.62 -8.95 9.46
N ALA A 55 -3.91 -9.06 10.59
CA ALA A 55 -4.50 -9.11 11.92
C ALA A 55 -4.92 -7.72 12.46
N GLY A 56 -4.72 -6.63 11.71
CA GLY A 56 -5.00 -5.26 12.18
C GLY A 56 -4.10 -4.78 13.33
N LYS A 57 -3.00 -5.48 13.62
CA LYS A 57 -2.09 -5.18 14.74
C LYS A 57 -0.98 -4.20 14.36
N ALA A 58 -0.78 -3.92 13.08
CA ALA A 58 0.24 -2.99 12.58
C ALA A 58 -0.41 -1.76 11.95
N ARG A 59 0.15 -0.57 12.25
CA ARG A 59 -0.31 0.68 11.66
C ARG A 59 0.12 0.77 10.20
N THR A 60 -0.83 0.99 9.31
CA THR A 60 -0.60 1.19 7.88
C THR A 60 -0.39 2.65 7.51
N ASP A 61 -0.60 3.61 8.42
CA ASP A 61 -0.40 5.06 8.16
C ASP A 61 0.95 5.41 7.55
N ARG A 62 2.04 4.81 8.05
CA ARG A 62 3.38 5.07 7.51
C ARG A 62 3.52 4.56 6.08
N ILE A 63 2.86 3.45 5.75
CA ILE A 63 2.87 2.86 4.42
C ILE A 63 2.03 3.72 3.49
N ALA A 64 0.81 4.07 3.92
CA ALA A 64 -0.09 4.97 3.21
C ALA A 64 0.62 6.28 2.85
N ARG A 65 1.25 6.94 3.83
CA ARG A 65 1.96 8.20 3.61
C ARG A 65 3.08 8.07 2.58
N ARG A 66 3.89 7.01 2.65
CA ARG A 66 4.96 6.78 1.67
C ARG A 66 4.43 6.46 0.28
N VAL A 67 3.37 5.66 0.20
CA VAL A 67 2.73 5.35 -1.08
C VAL A 67 2.13 6.59 -1.71
N LEU A 68 1.48 7.45 -0.93
CA LEU A 68 0.97 8.73 -1.43
C LEU A 68 2.08 9.70 -1.81
N ASP A 69 3.16 9.74 -1.05
CA ASP A 69 4.32 10.59 -1.36
C ASP A 69 5.06 10.14 -2.63
N THR A 70 5.21 8.82 -2.82
CA THR A 70 5.93 8.24 -3.98
C THR A 70 5.05 8.10 -5.23
N PHE A 71 3.80 7.62 -5.06
CA PHE A 71 2.88 7.28 -6.16
C PHE A 71 1.62 8.13 -6.20
N GLY A 72 1.29 8.85 -5.13
CA GLY A 72 0.11 9.69 -5.02
C GLY A 72 0.28 11.09 -5.60
N SER A 73 1.37 11.35 -6.33
CA SER A 73 1.51 12.61 -7.06
C SER A 73 0.34 12.76 -8.02
N PRO A 74 -0.46 13.84 -7.93
CA PRO A 74 -1.29 14.23 -9.04
C PRO A 74 -0.32 14.68 -10.13
N ALA A 75 -0.36 14.03 -11.29
CA ALA A 75 0.08 14.70 -12.51
C ALA A 75 -0.82 15.93 -12.71
N THR A 76 -0.48 17.05 -12.07
CA THR A 76 -0.90 18.43 -12.35
C THR A 76 -0.43 19.31 -11.19
N ASN A 77 0.79 19.83 -11.34
CA ASN A 77 1.09 21.17 -10.88
C ASN A 77 0.58 22.13 -11.97
N GLU A 78 -0.72 22.47 -11.95
CA GLU A 78 -1.35 23.54 -12.75
C GLU A 78 -2.76 23.78 -12.13
N LYS A 79 -3.17 24.91 -11.55
CA LYS A 79 -2.74 26.30 -11.53
C LYS A 79 -3.08 26.96 -10.17
N ALA A 80 -2.25 27.92 -9.77
CA ALA A 80 -2.63 29.21 -9.19
C ALA A 80 -1.41 30.11 -9.46
N ASP A 81 -1.28 30.94 -10.50
CA ASP A 81 -2.15 32.00 -11.07
C ASP A 81 -2.60 33.02 -10.03
N ALA A 82 -1.71 33.97 -9.70
CA ALA A 82 -1.86 35.41 -10.01
C ALA A 82 -0.61 36.18 -9.52
#